data_AF-A0A819TRE6-F1
#
_entry.id   AF-A0A819TRE6-F1
#
_cell.length_a   1.000
_cell.length_b   1.000
_cell.length_c   1.000
_cell.angle_alpha   90.00
_cell.angle_beta   90.00
_cell.angle_gamma   90.00
#
_symmetry.space_group_name_H-M   'P 1'
#
loop_
_entity.id
_entity.type
_entity.pdbx_description
1 polymer ?
#
loop_
_entity_poly.entity_id
_entity_poly.type
_entity_poly.pdbx_seq_one_letter_code
_entity_poly.pdbx_strand_id
1 'polypeptide(L)'
;MPSFVSCQSLNPIQNSDKNELHQIGSGFWNVRGRFKILAKLVDIETHMSFIQLHNGKFLVIDTIELNDKLRQEINHLTDNGDKIEAVIGTHPFHTLSFPAFYESYPNAVYYGTPRHLRRLTHIPWIGNLHDCDVRKKWEPDVELRIPADKPNFLLKLFGYKDGTMAFHPSIKNVGLHPTSDAPYLFRDWMRNMLNDWPFENICCAHMGVKKGGAHRDVFTLLVKAEFLFAKLSKRNRKQNPEGELATSNHHTMNILEDECG
;
A
#
# COMPACT_ATOMS: atom_id res chain seq x y z
N MET A 1 -25.57 15.53 -32.37
CA MET A 1 -25.17 16.14 -31.08
C MET A 1 -25.04 15.00 -30.07
N PRO A 2 -23.86 14.74 -29.50
CA PRO A 2 -23.74 13.68 -28.50
C PRO A 2 -24.30 14.20 -27.17
N SER A 3 -25.26 13.45 -26.63
CA SER A 3 -25.89 13.68 -25.34
C SER A 3 -24.88 13.49 -24.23
N PHE A 4 -24.57 14.57 -23.50
CA PHE A 4 -23.82 14.50 -22.25
C PHE A 4 -24.63 13.73 -21.22
N VAL A 5 -24.16 12.54 -20.84
CA VAL A 5 -24.63 11.86 -19.64
C VAL A 5 -24.16 12.68 -18.46
N SER A 6 -25.13 13.25 -17.73
CA SER A 6 -24.91 13.99 -16.49
C SER A 6 -24.14 13.10 -15.51
N CYS A 7 -22.90 13.50 -15.20
CA CYS A 7 -22.14 12.94 -14.09
C CYS A 7 -22.91 13.30 -12.82
N GLN A 8 -23.72 12.36 -12.33
CA GLN A 8 -24.32 12.46 -11.01
C GLN A 8 -23.19 12.73 -10.03
N SER A 9 -23.34 13.80 -9.25
CA SER A 9 -22.44 14.17 -8.17
C SER A 9 -22.22 12.95 -7.28
N LEU A 10 -21.01 12.40 -7.31
CA LEU A 10 -20.60 11.37 -6.36
C LEU A 10 -20.67 11.99 -4.97
N ASN A 11 -21.67 11.57 -4.19
CA ASN A 11 -21.71 11.85 -2.76
C ASN A 11 -20.35 11.44 -2.15
N PRO A 12 -19.75 12.24 -1.25
CA PRO A 12 -18.59 11.79 -0.49
C PRO A 12 -18.97 10.47 0.19
N ILE A 13 -18.17 9.44 -0.06
CA ILE A 13 -18.37 8.08 0.45
C ILE A 13 -18.67 8.19 1.94
N GLN A 14 -19.91 7.86 2.31
CA GLN A 14 -20.29 7.65 3.70
C GLN A 14 -19.32 6.62 4.29
N ASN A 15 -18.88 6.85 5.54
CA ASN A 15 -18.08 5.93 6.34
C ASN A 15 -18.48 4.48 6.04
N SER A 16 -17.72 3.79 5.18
CA SER A 16 -18.01 2.39 4.85
C SER A 16 -17.92 1.59 6.14
N ASP A 17 -18.93 0.76 6.43
CA ASP A 17 -18.94 -0.06 7.63
C ASP A 17 -17.66 -0.91 7.70
N LYS A 18 -17.03 -0.89 8.88
CA LYS A 18 -15.78 -1.61 9.13
C LYS A 18 -16.04 -3.11 9.15
N ASN A 19 -15.08 -3.89 8.66
CA ASN A 19 -15.13 -5.34 8.52
C ASN A 19 -16.23 -5.84 7.56
N GLU A 20 -16.36 -5.17 6.40
CA GLU A 20 -17.24 -5.59 5.31
C GLU A 20 -16.49 -5.50 3.98
N LEU A 21 -16.79 -6.39 3.04
CA LEU A 21 -16.23 -6.38 1.69
C LEU A 21 -16.90 -5.31 0.82
N HIS A 22 -16.15 -4.26 0.48
CA HIS A 22 -16.62 -3.21 -0.41
C HIS A 22 -15.96 -3.32 -1.77
N GLN A 23 -16.73 -3.51 -2.83
CA GLN A 23 -16.17 -3.44 -4.18
C GLN A 23 -15.82 -1.99 -4.53
N ILE A 24 -14.57 -1.75 -4.92
CA ILE A 24 -14.08 -0.41 -5.27
C ILE A 24 -13.68 -0.27 -6.74
N GLY A 25 -13.55 -1.40 -7.44
CA GLY A 25 -13.37 -1.50 -8.88
C GLY A 25 -13.83 -2.88 -9.38
N SER A 26 -13.94 -3.05 -10.69
CA SER A 26 -14.24 -4.37 -11.27
C SER A 26 -13.20 -5.38 -10.80
N GLY A 27 -13.64 -6.51 -10.23
CA GLY A 27 -12.73 -7.53 -9.69
C GLY A 27 -11.89 -7.09 -8.48
N PHE A 28 -12.17 -5.95 -7.84
CA PHE A 28 -11.39 -5.48 -6.68
C PHE A 28 -12.30 -5.12 -5.50
N TRP A 29 -12.09 -5.80 -4.37
CA TRP A 29 -12.75 -5.53 -3.09
C TRP A 29 -11.74 -5.04 -2.06
N ASN A 30 -12.17 -4.11 -1.21
CA ASN A 30 -11.40 -3.63 -0.08
C ASN A 30 -12.21 -3.75 1.21
N VAL A 31 -11.52 -4.12 2.28
CA VAL A 31 -12.07 -4.23 3.63
C VAL A 31 -11.31 -3.28 4.53
N ARG A 32 -12.04 -2.49 5.32
CA ARG A 32 -11.47 -1.61 6.35
C ARG A 32 -11.69 -2.22 7.72
N GLY A 33 -10.62 -2.63 8.38
CA GLY A 33 -10.60 -3.16 9.74
C GLY A 33 -10.26 -2.11 10.79
N ARG A 34 -10.55 -2.43 12.05
CA ARG A 34 -10.11 -1.63 13.19
C ARG A 34 -8.68 -2.00 13.55
N PHE A 35 -7.86 -1.00 13.85
CA PHE A 35 -6.53 -1.23 14.41
C PHE A 35 -6.27 -0.18 15.47
N LYS A 36 -6.33 -0.57 16.74
CA LYS A 36 -6.21 0.38 17.84
C LYS A 36 -4.81 0.37 18.45
N ILE A 37 -4.21 1.56 18.55
CA ILE A 37 -2.94 1.81 19.24
C ILE A 37 -3.18 2.64 20.51
N LEU A 38 -2.11 2.84 21.30
CA LEU A 38 -2.13 3.60 22.56
C LEU A 38 -3.21 3.07 23.54
N ALA A 39 -3.03 1.84 24.01
CA ALA A 39 -3.96 1.18 24.94
C ALA A 39 -5.43 1.20 24.46
N LYS A 40 -5.64 1.03 23.16
CA LYS A 40 -6.96 1.02 22.47
C LYS A 40 -7.64 2.39 22.33
N LEU A 41 -6.98 3.50 22.65
CA LEU A 41 -7.58 4.85 22.60
C LEU A 41 -7.63 5.44 21.18
N VAL A 42 -6.73 5.03 20.29
CA VAL A 42 -6.66 5.59 18.93
C VAL A 42 -6.82 4.48 17.91
N ASP A 43 -7.93 4.48 17.18
CA ASP A 43 -8.16 3.60 16.03
C ASP A 43 -7.59 4.25 14.77
N ILE A 44 -6.60 3.61 14.21
CA ILE A 44 -5.84 4.09 13.04
C ILE A 44 -6.12 3.27 11.79
N GLU A 45 -7.06 2.32 11.90
CA GLU A 45 -7.54 1.44 10.85
C GLU A 45 -6.46 0.58 10.19
N THR A 46 -6.88 -0.47 9.50
CA THR A 46 -6.01 -1.37 8.73
C THR A 46 -6.82 -1.95 7.60
N HIS A 47 -6.26 -2.06 6.41
CA HIS A 47 -7.01 -2.52 5.24
C HIS A 47 -6.50 -3.88 4.74
N MET A 48 -7.39 -4.62 4.08
CA MET A 48 -7.10 -5.84 3.33
C MET A 48 -7.86 -5.74 2.01
N SER A 49 -7.29 -6.27 0.92
CA SER A 49 -7.95 -6.24 -0.38
C SER A 49 -7.99 -7.61 -1.03
N PHE A 50 -9.00 -7.82 -1.88
CA PHE A 50 -9.13 -9.00 -2.72
C PHE A 50 -9.11 -8.57 -4.18
N ILE A 51 -8.26 -9.20 -4.97
CA ILE A 51 -8.14 -8.98 -6.41
C ILE A 51 -8.54 -10.27 -7.11
N GLN A 52 -9.59 -10.25 -7.91
CA GLN A 52 -9.98 -11.37 -8.74
C GLN A 52 -9.13 -11.42 -10.01
N LEU A 53 -8.48 -12.55 -10.23
CA LEU A 53 -7.71 -12.87 -11.43
C LEU A 53 -8.64 -13.32 -12.57
N HIS A 54 -8.14 -13.29 -13.81
CA HIS A 54 -8.91 -13.71 -14.99
C HIS A 54 -9.40 -15.16 -14.91
N ASN A 55 -8.65 -16.02 -14.19
CA ASN A 55 -8.99 -17.42 -13.97
C ASN A 55 -10.06 -17.63 -12.87
N GLY A 56 -10.58 -16.56 -12.28
CA GLY A 56 -11.63 -16.57 -11.25
C GLY A 56 -11.12 -16.79 -9.82
N LYS A 57 -9.81 -16.97 -9.61
CA LYS A 57 -9.19 -17.02 -8.29
C LYS A 57 -8.89 -15.63 -7.74
N PHE A 58 -8.45 -15.55 -6.49
CA PHE A 58 -8.23 -14.31 -5.76
C PHE A 58 -6.82 -14.19 -5.18
N LEU A 59 -6.24 -13.01 -5.32
CA LEU A 59 -5.14 -12.55 -4.47
C LEU A 59 -5.71 -11.82 -3.27
N VAL A 60 -5.18 -12.13 -2.08
CA VAL A 60 -5.45 -11.40 -0.84
C VAL A 60 -4.26 -10.53 -0.53
N ILE A 61 -4.46 -9.21 -0.48
CA ILE A 61 -3.41 -8.23 -0.22
C ILE A 61 -3.51 -7.77 1.23
N ASP A 62 -2.45 -8.04 1.99
CA ASP A 62 -2.36 -7.90 3.44
C ASP A 62 -3.51 -8.59 4.19
N THR A 63 -3.56 -8.48 5.51
CA THR A 63 -4.58 -9.13 6.33
C THR A 63 -5.06 -8.23 7.44
N ILE A 64 -6.30 -8.47 7.87
CA ILE A 64 -6.91 -7.85 9.05
C ILE A 64 -7.51 -8.94 9.94
N GLU A 65 -7.82 -8.59 11.19
CA GLU A 65 -8.58 -9.48 12.06
C GLU A 65 -10.00 -9.68 11.50
N LEU A 66 -10.44 -10.93 11.43
CA LEU A 66 -11.74 -11.30 10.86
C LEU A 66 -12.77 -11.45 11.97
N ASN A 67 -13.91 -10.77 11.85
CA ASN A 67 -15.11 -11.13 12.59
C ASN A 67 -15.92 -12.19 11.81
N ASP A 68 -16.93 -12.78 12.44
CA ASP A 68 -17.72 -13.87 11.85
C ASP A 68 -18.43 -13.44 10.56
N LYS A 69 -18.96 -12.22 10.51
CA LYS A 69 -19.61 -11.66 9.32
C LYS A 69 -18.64 -11.60 8.13
N LEU A 70 -17.49 -10.95 8.32
CA LEU A 70 -16.47 -10.81 7.28
C LEU A 70 -15.94 -12.18 6.84
N ARG A 71 -15.74 -13.10 7.77
CA ARG A 71 -15.33 -14.47 7.46
C ARG A 71 -16.37 -15.17 6.56
N GLN A 72 -17.65 -15.02 6.84
CA GLN A 72 -18.72 -15.57 6.00
C GLN A 72 -18.72 -14.94 4.59
N GLU A 73 -18.53 -13.61 4.49
CA GLU A 73 -18.43 -12.93 3.20
C GLU A 73 -17.22 -13.41 2.38
N ILE A 74 -16.05 -13.57 3.02
CA ILE A 74 -14.84 -14.09 2.37
C ILE A 74 -15.05 -15.55 1.94
N ASN A 75 -15.64 -16.39 2.80
CA ASN A 75 -15.94 -17.78 2.45
C ASN A 75 -16.88 -17.86 1.25
N HIS A 76 -17.89 -17.01 1.18
CA HIS A 76 -18.78 -16.96 0.02
C HIS A 76 -18.05 -16.51 -1.25
N LEU A 77 -17.22 -15.45 -1.15
CA LEU A 77 -16.46 -14.92 -2.28
C LEU A 77 -15.43 -15.91 -2.84
N THR A 78 -14.77 -16.64 -1.94
CA THR A 78 -13.58 -17.44 -2.25
C THR A 78 -13.82 -18.95 -2.24
N ASP A 79 -15.09 -19.38 -2.13
CA ASP A 79 -15.44 -20.80 -1.99
C ASP A 79 -14.73 -21.45 -0.80
N ASN A 80 -14.98 -20.92 0.40
CA ASN A 80 -14.34 -21.33 1.66
C ASN A 80 -12.80 -21.30 1.63
N GLY A 81 -12.23 -20.43 0.81
CA GLY A 81 -10.78 -20.28 0.64
C GLY A 81 -10.19 -21.06 -0.53
N ASP A 82 -10.95 -21.95 -1.19
CA ASP A 82 -10.44 -22.79 -2.30
C ASP A 82 -10.05 -21.97 -3.52
N LYS A 83 -10.63 -20.78 -3.69
CA LYS A 83 -10.28 -19.83 -4.76
C LYS A 83 -9.21 -18.83 -4.35
N ILE A 84 -8.64 -18.90 -3.15
CA ILE A 84 -7.49 -18.05 -2.79
C ILE A 84 -6.25 -18.62 -3.50
N GLU A 85 -5.78 -17.91 -4.52
CA GLU A 85 -4.53 -18.24 -5.22
C GLU A 85 -3.32 -17.95 -4.33
N ALA A 86 -3.31 -16.76 -3.70
CA ALA A 86 -2.24 -16.37 -2.79
C ALA A 86 -2.66 -15.28 -1.81
N VAL A 87 -2.00 -15.26 -0.65
CA VAL A 87 -2.02 -14.18 0.32
C VAL A 87 -0.66 -13.48 0.33
N ILE A 88 -0.67 -12.16 0.19
CA ILE A 88 0.51 -11.34 -0.09
C ILE A 88 0.69 -10.29 1.01
N GLY A 89 1.77 -10.42 1.79
CA GLY A 89 2.17 -9.43 2.79
C GLY A 89 3.08 -8.37 2.21
N THR A 90 2.51 -7.23 1.81
CA THR A 90 3.18 -6.23 0.96
C THR A 90 4.23 -5.41 1.70
N HIS A 91 4.11 -5.28 3.02
CA HIS A 91 5.02 -4.45 3.80
C HIS A 91 5.20 -4.91 5.25
N PRO A 92 6.31 -4.56 5.92
CA PRO A 92 6.71 -5.13 7.22
C PRO A 92 5.81 -4.79 8.43
N PHE A 93 4.68 -4.11 8.24
CA PHE A 93 3.89 -3.50 9.33
C PHE A 93 2.51 -4.14 9.53
N HIS A 94 1.94 -4.82 8.52
CA HIS A 94 0.70 -5.60 8.66
C HIS A 94 0.94 -7.02 9.17
N THR A 95 1.94 -7.24 10.03
CA THR A 95 2.32 -8.60 10.46
C THR A 95 1.37 -9.23 11.48
N LEU A 96 0.50 -8.45 12.13
CA LEU A 96 -0.24 -8.89 13.32
C LEU A 96 -1.42 -9.81 13.01
N SER A 97 -2.08 -9.62 11.87
CA SER A 97 -3.30 -10.37 11.53
C SER A 97 -3.03 -11.63 10.70
N PHE A 98 -1.80 -11.78 10.16
CA PHE A 98 -1.42 -12.94 9.37
C PHE A 98 -1.58 -14.28 10.09
N PRO A 99 -1.18 -14.44 11.37
CA PRO A 99 -1.37 -15.71 12.09
C PRO A 99 -2.84 -16.16 12.14
N ALA A 100 -3.74 -15.28 12.57
CA ALA A 100 -5.17 -15.58 12.66
C ALA A 100 -5.81 -15.80 11.27
N PHE A 101 -5.34 -15.08 10.25
CA PHE A 101 -5.79 -15.29 8.88
C PHE A 101 -5.31 -16.66 8.34
N TYR A 102 -4.08 -17.06 8.65
CA TYR A 102 -3.53 -18.37 8.29
C TYR A 102 -4.27 -19.51 8.97
N GLU A 103 -4.62 -19.39 10.25
CA GLU A 103 -5.47 -20.38 10.93
C GLU A 103 -6.84 -20.53 10.27
N SER A 104 -7.34 -19.45 9.65
CA SER A 104 -8.63 -19.42 8.95
C SER A 104 -8.56 -20.04 7.55
N TYR A 105 -7.43 -19.91 6.86
CA TYR A 105 -7.22 -20.36 5.47
C TYR A 105 -5.85 -21.04 5.31
N PRO A 106 -5.58 -22.15 6.02
CA PRO A 106 -4.23 -22.73 6.10
C PRO A 106 -3.75 -23.34 4.78
N ASN A 107 -4.66 -23.63 3.86
CA ASN A 107 -4.36 -24.21 2.55
C ASN A 107 -3.98 -23.16 1.51
N ALA A 108 -4.15 -21.86 1.79
CA ALA A 108 -3.74 -20.81 0.89
C ALA A 108 -2.21 -20.73 0.78
N VAL A 109 -1.73 -20.16 -0.30
CA VAL A 109 -0.29 -19.96 -0.54
C VAL A 109 0.14 -18.58 -0.06
N TYR A 110 1.26 -18.48 0.66
CA TYR A 110 1.68 -17.22 1.30
C TYR A 110 3.00 -16.68 0.74
N TYR A 111 3.01 -15.39 0.39
CA TYR A 111 4.18 -14.62 -0.04
C TYR A 111 4.32 -13.35 0.81
N GLY A 112 5.54 -12.98 1.18
CA GLY A 112 5.74 -11.81 2.03
C GLY A 112 7.09 -11.15 1.87
N THR A 113 7.23 -9.95 2.42
CA THR A 113 8.55 -9.31 2.53
C THR A 113 9.52 -10.10 3.43
N PRO A 114 10.84 -9.84 3.38
CA PRO A 114 11.83 -10.54 4.20
C PRO A 114 11.55 -10.46 5.72
N ARG A 115 10.82 -9.45 6.20
CA ARG A 115 10.43 -9.38 7.60
C ARG A 115 9.38 -10.43 7.97
N HIS A 116 8.39 -10.69 7.11
CA HIS A 116 7.38 -11.72 7.34
C HIS A 116 8.05 -13.08 7.49
N LEU A 117 8.89 -13.44 6.53
CA LEU A 117 9.66 -14.69 6.52
C LEU A 117 10.49 -14.86 7.81
N ARG A 118 11.14 -13.79 8.28
CA ARG A 118 11.96 -13.84 9.51
C ARG A 118 11.17 -13.84 10.82
N ARG A 119 9.96 -13.28 10.86
CA ARG A 119 9.21 -13.01 12.12
C ARG A 119 8.00 -13.92 12.32
N LEU A 120 7.41 -14.41 11.24
CA LEU A 120 6.20 -15.23 11.25
C LEU A 120 6.52 -16.63 10.72
N THR A 121 7.47 -17.31 11.37
CA THR A 121 8.06 -18.58 10.92
C THR A 121 7.11 -19.77 10.99
N HIS A 122 5.94 -19.62 11.64
CA HIS A 122 4.88 -20.64 11.67
C HIS A 122 4.02 -20.64 10.41
N ILE A 123 4.08 -19.58 9.60
CA ILE A 123 3.43 -19.52 8.30
C ILE A 123 4.43 -20.03 7.25
N PRO A 124 4.07 -21.00 6.40
CA PRO A 124 4.95 -21.53 5.37
C PRO A 124 5.04 -20.57 4.17
N TRP A 125 5.74 -19.45 4.35
CA TRP A 125 5.99 -18.49 3.26
C TRP A 125 6.79 -19.16 2.15
N ILE A 126 6.25 -19.18 0.92
CA ILE A 126 6.89 -19.88 -0.20
C ILE A 126 7.75 -18.96 -1.08
N GLY A 127 7.69 -17.65 -0.87
CA GLY A 127 8.48 -16.71 -1.65
C GLY A 127 8.58 -15.32 -1.02
N ASN A 128 9.64 -14.63 -1.40
CA ASN A 128 9.96 -13.29 -0.94
C ASN A 128 9.52 -12.26 -1.98
N LEU A 129 8.72 -11.28 -1.59
CA LEU A 129 8.23 -10.25 -2.51
C LEU A 129 9.30 -9.28 -3.02
N HIS A 130 10.50 -9.27 -2.42
CA HIS A 130 11.61 -8.51 -3.00
C HIS A 130 12.14 -9.19 -4.28
N ASP A 131 11.86 -10.47 -4.48
CA ASP A 131 12.29 -11.22 -5.65
C ASP A 131 11.37 -10.91 -6.84
N CYS A 132 11.94 -10.53 -7.98
CA CYS A 132 11.16 -10.11 -9.15
C CYS A 132 10.28 -11.20 -9.73
N ASP A 133 10.78 -12.44 -9.80
CA ASP A 133 10.01 -13.57 -10.31
C ASP A 133 8.75 -13.82 -9.48
N VAL A 134 8.77 -13.49 -8.18
CA VAL A 134 7.59 -13.58 -7.32
C VAL A 134 6.58 -12.49 -7.69
N ARG A 135 7.02 -11.25 -7.90
CA ARG A 135 6.15 -10.11 -8.23
C ARG A 135 5.48 -10.25 -9.60
N LYS A 136 6.17 -10.87 -10.56
CA LYS A 136 5.66 -11.09 -11.92
C LYS A 136 4.68 -12.27 -12.07
N LYS A 137 4.47 -13.08 -11.03
CA LYS A 137 3.63 -14.30 -11.10
C LYS A 137 2.20 -14.07 -11.59
N TRP A 138 1.67 -12.88 -11.37
CA TRP A 138 0.28 -12.55 -11.65
C TRP A 138 0.13 -11.54 -12.78
N GLU A 139 1.19 -11.23 -13.51
CA GLU A 139 1.09 -10.46 -14.75
C GLU A 139 0.34 -11.26 -15.82
N PRO A 140 -0.48 -10.61 -16.67
CA PRO A 140 -0.76 -9.18 -16.71
C PRO A 140 -1.91 -8.74 -15.78
N ASP A 141 -2.54 -9.63 -15.02
CA ASP A 141 -3.70 -9.30 -14.18
C ASP A 141 -3.33 -8.31 -13.05
N VAL A 142 -2.15 -8.49 -12.46
CA VAL A 142 -1.67 -7.67 -11.34
C VAL A 142 -0.18 -7.39 -11.49
N GLU A 143 0.16 -6.11 -11.66
CA GLU A 143 1.52 -5.61 -11.56
C GLU A 143 1.82 -5.18 -10.12
N LEU A 144 2.91 -5.71 -9.54
CA LEU A 144 3.32 -5.42 -8.15
C LEU A 144 4.67 -4.72 -8.12
N ARG A 145 4.70 -3.53 -7.50
CA ARG A 145 5.93 -2.78 -7.26
C ARG A 145 6.12 -2.51 -5.78
N ILE A 146 7.31 -2.78 -5.27
CA ILE A 146 7.69 -2.46 -3.90
C ILE A 146 8.83 -1.46 -3.98
N PRO A 147 8.66 -0.22 -3.48
CA PRO A 147 9.77 0.73 -3.45
C PRO A 147 10.93 0.14 -2.63
N ALA A 148 12.16 0.38 -3.10
CA ALA A 148 13.34 -0.03 -2.37
C ALA A 148 13.35 0.59 -0.96
N ASP A 149 13.73 -0.23 0.01
CA ASP A 149 13.99 0.09 1.41
C ASP A 149 12.85 0.42 2.39
N LYS A 150 13.21 0.18 3.66
CA LYS A 150 12.33 0.07 4.83
C LYS A 150 12.06 1.46 5.42
N PRO A 151 10.79 1.89 5.54
CA PRO A 151 10.45 2.92 6.51
C PRO A 151 10.83 2.43 7.92
N ASN A 152 11.26 3.32 8.80
CA ASN A 152 11.40 2.96 10.21
C ASN A 152 10.00 2.79 10.85
N PHE A 153 9.86 1.79 11.73
CA PHE A 153 8.60 1.28 12.32
C PHE A 153 7.73 2.30 13.10
N LEU A 154 8.17 3.56 13.27
CA LEU A 154 7.52 4.52 14.16
C LEU A 154 6.74 5.59 13.39
N LEU A 155 5.54 5.24 12.90
CA LEU A 155 4.75 6.10 12.03
C LEU A 155 3.25 5.99 12.25
N LYS A 156 2.65 6.84 13.13
CA LYS A 156 1.32 7.50 13.04
C LYS A 156 1.30 8.69 14.02
N LEU A 157 0.88 9.89 13.62
CA LEU A 157 -0.47 10.43 13.82
C LEU A 157 -0.54 11.76 13.03
N PHE A 158 -1.66 12.07 12.37
CA PHE A 158 -2.53 13.24 12.61
C PHE A 158 -3.71 13.16 11.62
N GLY A 159 -4.87 13.64 12.06
CA GLY A 159 -6.15 13.55 11.36
C GLY A 159 -6.13 14.21 9.98
N TYR A 160 -6.34 13.39 8.95
CA TYR A 160 -6.70 13.86 7.62
C TYR A 160 -8.22 13.96 7.52
N LYS A 161 -8.68 14.92 6.73
CA LYS A 161 -10.10 15.03 6.37
C LYS A 161 -10.43 13.98 5.32
N ASP A 162 -11.54 13.29 5.49
CA ASP A 162 -12.05 12.34 4.50
C ASP A 162 -12.18 13.00 3.12
N GLY A 163 -11.79 12.27 2.08
CA GLY A 163 -11.83 12.75 0.70
C GLY A 163 -10.67 13.67 0.27
N THR A 164 -9.66 13.89 1.13
CA THR A 164 -8.44 14.63 0.76
C THR A 164 -7.25 13.71 0.51
N MET A 165 -6.45 14.01 -0.52
CA MET A 165 -5.18 13.34 -0.78
C MET A 165 -4.05 14.17 -0.16
N ALA A 166 -3.30 13.58 0.78
CA ALA A 166 -2.19 14.27 1.43
C ALA A 166 -1.12 13.30 1.94
N PHE A 167 0.14 13.77 1.97
CA PHE A 167 1.22 13.04 2.63
C PHE A 167 1.06 13.08 4.14
N HIS A 168 1.20 11.91 4.79
CA HIS A 168 1.25 11.78 6.24
C HIS A 168 2.31 12.75 6.83
N PRO A 169 2.09 13.39 8.01
CA PRO A 169 2.96 14.46 8.49
C PRO A 169 4.37 13.98 8.80
N SER A 170 4.50 12.68 9.02
CA SER A 170 5.78 12.02 9.20
C SER A 170 6.74 12.17 8.03
N ILE A 171 6.27 12.47 6.81
CA ILE A 171 7.15 12.79 5.68
C ILE A 171 8.12 13.93 6.04
N LYS A 172 7.71 14.80 6.98
CA LYS A 172 8.55 15.88 7.49
C LYS A 172 9.66 15.38 8.40
N ASN A 173 9.56 14.20 9.00
CA ASN A 173 10.50 13.69 9.99
C ASN A 173 10.94 12.26 9.63
N VAL A 174 10.34 11.25 10.24
CA VAL A 174 10.77 9.84 10.19
C VAL A 174 10.23 9.06 8.98
N GLY A 175 9.41 9.69 8.14
CA GLY A 175 8.81 9.06 6.95
C GLY A 175 9.74 8.96 5.75
N LEU A 176 10.89 9.65 5.78
CA LEU A 176 11.94 9.58 4.76
C LEU A 176 13.29 9.40 5.46
N HIS A 177 14.27 8.85 4.75
CA HIS A 177 15.64 8.81 5.25
C HIS A 177 16.16 10.24 5.50
N PRO A 178 17.02 10.43 6.54
CA PRO A 178 17.56 11.75 6.89
C PRO A 178 18.69 12.18 5.95
N THR A 179 18.61 11.83 4.67
CA THR A 179 19.56 12.19 3.62
C THR A 179 18.97 13.28 2.71
N SER A 180 19.82 14.02 2.00
CA SER A 180 19.39 15.16 1.17
C SER A 180 18.68 14.73 -0.12
N ASP A 181 18.93 13.51 -0.60
CA ASP A 181 18.37 12.89 -1.81
C ASP A 181 17.02 12.20 -1.58
N ALA A 182 16.76 11.66 -0.38
CA ALA A 182 15.55 10.89 -0.08
C ALA A 182 14.21 11.57 -0.45
N PRO A 183 14.01 12.89 -0.25
CA PRO A 183 12.79 13.57 -0.71
C PRO A 183 12.62 13.55 -2.23
N TYR A 184 13.72 13.62 -2.99
CA TYR A 184 13.69 13.58 -4.45
C TYR A 184 13.53 12.15 -4.97
N LEU A 185 14.17 11.16 -4.35
CA LEU A 185 13.95 9.75 -4.68
C LEU A 185 12.48 9.35 -4.50
N PHE A 186 11.86 9.76 -3.38
CA PHE A 186 10.43 9.52 -3.15
C PHE A 186 9.53 10.25 -4.16
N ARG A 187 9.85 11.51 -4.49
CA ARG A 187 9.15 12.29 -5.52
C ARG A 187 9.21 11.56 -6.87
N ASP A 188 10.39 11.14 -7.29
CA ASP A 188 10.62 10.55 -8.61
C ASP A 188 9.98 9.16 -8.71
N TRP A 189 10.03 8.37 -7.64
CA TRP A 189 9.26 7.11 -7.56
C TRP A 189 7.76 7.35 -7.79
N MET A 190 7.15 8.36 -7.14
CA MET A 190 5.74 8.66 -7.37
C MET A 190 5.45 9.19 -8.78
N ARG A 191 6.39 9.94 -9.39
CA ARG A 191 6.25 10.37 -10.79
C ARG A 191 6.24 9.16 -11.73
N ASN A 192 7.13 8.21 -11.52
CA ASN A 192 7.19 7.00 -12.33
C ASN A 192 5.91 6.17 -12.16
N MET A 193 5.44 5.98 -10.92
CA MET A 193 4.13 5.33 -10.66
C MET A 193 2.97 6.01 -11.41
N LEU A 194 2.92 7.34 -11.44
CA LEU A 194 1.89 8.08 -12.19
C LEU A 194 2.06 7.97 -13.71
N ASN A 195 3.28 7.86 -14.22
CA ASN A 195 3.51 7.70 -15.65
C ASN A 195 3.12 6.30 -16.13
N ASP A 196 3.40 5.29 -15.31
CA ASP A 196 3.26 3.90 -15.71
C ASP A 196 1.81 3.40 -15.54
N TRP A 197 1.09 3.90 -14.53
CA TRP A 197 -0.24 3.41 -14.20
C TRP A 197 -1.32 4.48 -14.29
N PRO A 198 -2.25 4.38 -15.27
CA PRO A 198 -3.42 5.26 -15.34
C PRO A 198 -4.55 4.75 -14.43
N PHE A 199 -4.39 4.85 -13.11
CA PHE A 199 -5.36 4.33 -12.14
C PHE A 199 -6.50 5.31 -11.81
N GLU A 200 -7.74 4.81 -11.75
CA GLU A 200 -8.90 5.63 -11.39
C GLU A 200 -9.16 5.68 -9.87
N ASN A 201 -8.77 4.61 -9.16
CA ASN A 201 -9.00 4.41 -7.73
C ASN A 201 -7.68 4.14 -7.02
N ILE A 202 -7.59 4.51 -5.74
CA ILE A 202 -6.47 4.15 -4.87
C ILE A 202 -6.96 3.81 -3.47
N CYS A 203 -6.44 2.73 -2.90
CA CYS A 203 -6.66 2.35 -1.51
C CYS A 203 -5.32 2.32 -0.77
N CYS A 204 -5.23 3.07 0.33
CA CYS A 204 -4.06 3.05 1.20
C CYS A 204 -4.18 1.89 2.21
N ALA A 205 -3.06 1.43 2.75
CA ALA A 205 -2.99 0.45 3.86
C ALA A 205 -3.76 0.90 5.13
N HIS A 206 -3.89 2.22 5.29
CA HIS A 206 -4.59 2.87 6.40
C HIS A 206 -5.37 4.08 5.87
N MET A 207 -6.33 4.57 6.67
CA MET A 207 -7.13 5.76 6.39
C MET A 207 -8.18 5.54 5.29
N GLY A 208 -7.98 6.11 4.11
CA GLY A 208 -9.06 6.29 3.13
C GLY A 208 -8.90 5.43 1.87
N VAL A 209 -10.02 5.22 1.21
CA VAL A 209 -10.08 4.80 -0.19
C VAL A 209 -10.59 5.98 -1.00
N LYS A 210 -9.88 6.33 -2.07
CA LYS A 210 -10.32 7.33 -3.04
C LYS A 210 -10.80 6.61 -4.29
N LYS A 211 -12.11 6.72 -4.56
CA LYS A 211 -12.73 6.29 -5.81
C LYS A 211 -12.84 7.47 -6.77
N GLY A 212 -12.48 7.26 -8.02
CA GLY A 212 -12.59 8.25 -9.09
C GLY A 212 -11.52 9.34 -9.04
N GLY A 213 -10.90 9.66 -10.18
CA GLY A 213 -9.92 10.74 -10.32
C GLY A 213 -8.68 10.63 -9.42
N ALA A 214 -8.39 9.44 -8.87
CA ALA A 214 -7.30 9.25 -7.90
C ALA A 214 -5.95 9.63 -8.48
N HIS A 215 -5.64 9.23 -9.72
CA HIS A 215 -4.40 9.59 -10.40
C HIS A 215 -4.18 11.10 -10.48
N ARG A 216 -5.19 11.84 -10.93
CA ARG A 216 -5.16 13.31 -10.99
C ARG A 216 -4.94 13.95 -9.61
N ASP A 217 -5.58 13.42 -8.58
CA ASP A 217 -5.45 13.94 -7.22
C ASP A 217 -4.04 13.69 -6.66
N VAL A 218 -3.46 12.51 -6.92
CA VAL A 218 -2.07 12.18 -6.54
C VAL A 218 -1.08 13.06 -7.32
N PHE A 219 -1.28 13.25 -8.62
CA PHE A 219 -0.48 14.18 -9.42
C PHE A 219 -0.54 15.61 -8.87
N THR A 220 -1.75 16.10 -8.57
CA THR A 220 -1.95 17.45 -7.99
C THR A 220 -1.26 17.58 -6.63
N LEU A 221 -1.34 16.56 -5.78
CA LEU A 221 -0.65 16.53 -4.50
C LEU A 221 0.87 16.61 -4.68
N LEU A 222 1.41 15.82 -5.61
CA LEU A 222 2.84 15.75 -5.90
C LEU A 222 3.38 17.11 -6.36
N VAL A 223 2.68 17.80 -7.28
CA VAL A 223 3.04 19.16 -7.72
C VAL A 223 3.02 20.15 -6.55
N LYS A 224 2.00 20.09 -5.68
CA LYS A 224 1.92 20.96 -4.49
C LYS A 224 3.03 20.69 -3.47
N ALA A 225 3.60 19.50 -3.46
CA ALA A 225 4.62 19.08 -2.51
C ALA A 225 6.07 19.41 -2.93
N GLU A 226 6.30 19.92 -4.15
CA GLU A 226 7.66 20.27 -4.62
C GLU A 226 8.42 21.18 -3.65
N PHE A 227 7.77 22.22 -3.13
CA PHE A 227 8.37 23.11 -2.15
C PHE A 227 8.73 22.38 -0.84
N LEU A 228 7.89 21.43 -0.42
CA LEU A 228 8.16 20.61 0.75
C LEU A 228 9.40 19.73 0.52
N PHE A 229 9.51 19.06 -0.62
CA PHE A 229 10.68 18.21 -0.92
C PHE A 229 11.97 19.02 -0.94
N ALA A 230 11.99 20.19 -1.59
CA ALA A 230 13.14 21.09 -1.58
C ALA A 230 13.51 21.55 -0.16
N LYS A 231 12.52 21.88 0.67
CA LYS A 231 12.73 22.26 2.07
C LYS A 231 13.34 21.12 2.90
N LEU A 232 12.84 19.90 2.74
CA LEU A 232 13.33 18.72 3.46
C LEU A 232 14.75 18.37 3.03
N SER A 233 15.04 18.38 1.72
CA SER A 233 16.38 18.14 1.18
C SER A 233 17.40 19.12 1.76
N LYS A 234 17.09 20.43 1.73
CA LYS A 234 17.95 21.48 2.29
C LYS A 234 18.18 21.31 3.80
N ARG A 235 17.14 20.93 4.55
CA ARG A 235 17.26 20.67 5.99
C ARG A 235 18.17 19.48 6.26
N ASN A 236 17.95 18.36 5.57
CA ASN A 236 18.72 17.13 5.78
C ASN A 236 20.21 17.35 5.42
N ARG A 237 20.51 18.10 4.34
CA ARG A 237 21.89 18.50 4.01
C ARG A 237 22.58 19.27 5.15
N LYS A 238 21.87 20.21 5.78
CA LYS A 238 22.42 20.99 6.92
C LYS A 238 22.65 20.14 8.16
N GLN A 239 21.81 19.13 8.40
CA GLN A 239 21.89 18.28 9.58
C GLN A 239 22.96 17.19 9.45
N ASN A 240 23.35 16.84 8.22
CA ASN A 240 24.38 15.83 7.95
C ASN A 240 25.28 16.25 6.77
N PRO A 241 26.17 17.25 6.95
CA PRO A 241 27.02 17.77 5.88
C PRO A 241 28.12 16.77 5.45
N GLU A 242 28.53 15.84 6.32
CA GLU A 242 29.58 14.86 6.02
C GLU A 242 29.10 13.68 5.16
N GLY A 243 27.78 13.45 5.09
CA GLY A 243 27.19 12.41 4.23
C GLY A 243 27.36 12.65 2.72
N GLU A 244 27.79 13.85 2.31
CA GLU A 244 28.10 14.20 0.91
C GLU A 244 29.56 13.84 0.52
N LEU A 245 30.51 13.77 1.47
CA LEU A 245 31.91 13.42 1.13
C LEU A 245 32.10 11.91 0.93
N ALA A 246 31.33 11.07 1.63
CA ALA A 246 31.38 9.61 1.49
C ALA A 246 30.71 9.09 0.21
N THR A 247 29.97 9.93 -0.52
CA THR A 247 29.26 9.59 -1.77
C THR A 247 29.87 10.26 -3.01
N SER A 248 31.07 10.85 -2.88
CA SER A 248 31.81 11.42 -4.02
C SER A 248 32.35 10.38 -5.00
N ASN A 249 32.30 9.09 -4.66
CA ASN A 249 32.17 8.08 -5.69
C ASN A 249 30.74 8.15 -6.18
N HIS A 250 30.53 8.69 -7.37
CA HIS A 250 29.39 8.35 -8.22
C HIS A 250 29.29 6.82 -8.32
N HIS A 251 28.70 6.19 -7.30
CA HIS A 251 27.61 5.31 -7.59
C HIS A 251 26.60 6.27 -8.20
N THR A 252 26.53 6.24 -9.53
CA THR A 252 25.30 5.84 -10.16
C THR A 252 24.61 4.87 -9.18
N MET A 253 23.89 5.40 -8.18
CA MET A 253 22.69 4.76 -7.74
C MET A 253 21.91 4.80 -9.04
N ASN A 254 22.08 3.73 -9.81
CA ASN A 254 21.08 3.32 -10.74
C ASN A 254 19.81 3.54 -9.93
N ILE A 255 19.05 4.55 -10.36
CA ILE A 255 17.62 4.50 -10.27
C ILE A 255 17.35 3.24 -11.07
N LEU A 256 17.51 2.10 -10.42
CA LEU A 256 16.95 0.87 -10.88
C LEU A 256 15.48 1.26 -10.79
N GLU A 257 14.92 1.61 -11.95
CA GLU A 257 13.97 0.71 -12.58
C GLU A 257 13.61 -0.36 -11.57
N ASP A 258 12.39 -0.32 -11.06
CA ASP A 258 11.88 -1.39 -10.23
C ASP A 258 12.51 -2.70 -10.74
N GLU A 259 13.40 -3.37 -9.97
CA GLU A 259 14.53 -4.20 -10.50
C GLU A 259 14.09 -5.38 -11.40
N CYS A 260 12.80 -5.44 -11.64
CA CYS A 260 12.06 -6.32 -12.50
C CYS A 260 11.98 -5.83 -13.96
N GLY A 261 12.46 -4.62 -14.29
CA GLY A 261 12.48 -4.08 -15.66
C GLY A 261 11.16 -3.48 -16.12
#